data_AF-A0A924C743-F1
#
_entry.id   AF-A0A924C743-F1
#
_cell.length_a   1.000
_cell.length_b   1.000
_cell.length_c   1.000
_cell.angle_alpha   90.00
_cell.angle_beta   90.00
_cell.angle_gamma   90.00
#
_symmetry.space_group_name_H-M   'P 1'
#
loop_
_entity.id
_entity.type
_entity.pdbx_description
1 polymer ?
#
loop_
_entity_poly.entity_id
_entity_poly.type
_entity_poly.pdbx_seq_one_letter_code
_entity_poly.pdbx_strand_id
1 'polypeptide(L)'
;MSSTKLKKSFKRIYGNSIYTNYQKVRMQKAKELLHSGKYNVNETAQAIGYHNTSNFILTSKKLFAISPGELTAQRLLYGRRLITHLCRKQYHRKRK
;
A
#
# COMPACT_ATOMS: atom_id res chain seq x y z
N MET A 1 32.74 -0.47 6.98
CA MET A 1 32.13 -1.72 6.53
C MET A 1 31.94 -1.68 5.02
N SER A 2 32.35 -2.70 4.26
CA SER A 2 32.12 -2.75 2.81
C SER A 2 30.67 -3.12 2.49
N SER A 3 30.15 -2.70 1.33
CA SER A 3 28.74 -2.94 0.95
C SER A 3 28.40 -4.44 0.91
N THR A 4 29.33 -5.28 0.47
CA THR A 4 29.19 -6.75 0.44
C THR A 4 29.12 -7.34 1.84
N LYS A 5 29.96 -6.87 2.77
CA LYS A 5 29.96 -7.35 4.16
C LYS A 5 28.66 -6.95 4.87
N LEU A 6 28.18 -5.73 4.65
CA LEU A 6 26.90 -5.26 5.17
C LEU A 6 25.72 -6.12 4.66
N LYS A 7 25.64 -6.36 3.34
CA LYS A 7 24.57 -7.19 2.75
C LYS A 7 24.54 -8.60 3.35
N LYS A 8 25.72 -9.22 3.50
CA LYS A 8 25.86 -10.57 4.08
C LYS A 8 25.46 -10.59 5.56
N SER A 9 26.02 -9.68 6.37
CA SER A 9 25.70 -9.58 7.80
C SER A 9 24.23 -9.25 8.05
N PHE A 10 23.65 -8.35 7.27
CA PHE A 10 22.22 -8.00 7.37
C PHE A 10 21.34 -9.21 7.06
N LYS A 11 21.60 -9.94 5.97
CA LYS A 11 20.84 -11.14 5.62
C LYS A 11 20.96 -12.21 6.72
N ARG A 12 22.13 -12.35 7.34
CA ARG A 12 22.35 -13.30 8.45
C ARG A 12 21.50 -12.98 9.67
N ILE A 13 21.30 -11.69 9.98
CA ILE A 13 20.53 -11.25 11.16
C ILE A 13 19.03 -11.25 10.88
N TYR A 14 18.61 -10.69 9.74
CA TYR A 14 17.21 -10.43 9.43
C TYR A 14 16.55 -11.49 8.52
N GLY A 15 17.29 -12.51 8.09
CA GLY A 15 16.86 -13.56 7.16
C GLY A 15 16.62 -13.10 5.71
N ASN A 16 16.50 -11.79 5.49
CA ASN A 16 16.07 -11.19 4.23
C ASN A 16 17.12 -10.22 3.70
N SER A 17 17.05 -9.90 2.40
CA SER A 17 17.89 -8.84 1.84
C SER A 17 17.49 -7.46 2.37
N ILE A 18 18.45 -6.53 2.38
CA ILE A 18 18.21 -5.11 2.73
C ILE A 18 17.08 -4.54 1.86
N TYR A 19 17.13 -4.80 0.55
CA TYR A 19 16.11 -4.34 -0.39
C TYR A 19 14.72 -4.88 -0.07
N THR A 20 14.62 -6.17 0.27
CA THR A 20 13.35 -6.80 0.64
C THR A 20 12.76 -6.16 1.89
N ASN A 21 13.58 -5.91 2.91
CA ASN A 21 13.12 -5.23 4.13
C ASN A 21 12.74 -3.77 3.88
N TYR A 22 13.53 -3.05 3.10
CA TYR A 22 13.20 -1.70 2.65
C TYR A 22 11.84 -1.65 1.94
N GLN A 23 11.60 -2.61 1.04
CA GLN A 23 10.33 -2.69 0.33
C GLN A 23 9.16 -3.00 1.26
N LYS A 24 9.34 -3.88 2.26
CA LYS A 24 8.33 -4.16 3.29
C LYS A 24 7.95 -2.89 4.06
N VAL A 25 8.94 -2.13 4.53
CA VAL A 25 8.69 -0.88 5.27
C VAL A 25 7.98 0.16 4.39
N ARG A 26 8.40 0.33 3.13
CA ARG A 26 7.71 1.21 2.18
C ARG A 26 6.26 0.81 1.94
N MET A 27 6.01 -0.48 1.77
CA MET A 27 4.66 -1.00 1.56
C MET A 27 3.80 -0.86 2.81
N GLN A 28 4.37 -0.99 4.01
CA GLN A 28 3.67 -0.68 5.26
C GLN A 28 3.25 0.79 5.32
N LYS A 29 4.13 1.71 4.90
CA LYS A 29 3.77 3.13 4.81
C LYS A 29 2.66 3.40 3.80
N ALA A 30 2.70 2.72 2.65
CA ALA A 30 1.64 2.78 1.65
C ALA A 30 0.29 2.32 2.24
N LYS A 31 0.31 1.26 3.04
CA LYS A 31 -0.87 0.76 3.75
C LYS A 31 -1.44 1.83 4.68
N GLU A 32 -0.60 2.48 5.50
CA GLU A 32 -1.04 3.57 6.39
C GLU A 32 -1.68 4.73 5.61
N LEU A 33 -1.06 5.15 4.51
CA LEU A 33 -1.58 6.25 3.67
C LEU A 33 -2.94 5.90 3.06
N LEU A 34 -3.10 4.68 2.54
CA LEU A 34 -4.37 4.20 2.02
C LEU A 34 -5.44 4.07 3.12
N HIS A 35 -5.05 3.63 4.33
CA HIS A 35 -5.97 3.53 5.47
C HIS A 35 -6.41 4.90 6.00
N SER A 36 -5.56 5.91 5.90
CA SER A 36 -5.90 7.29 6.29
C SER A 36 -7.08 7.85 5.48
N GLY A 37 -7.29 7.33 4.27
CA GLY A 37 -8.37 7.76 3.38
C GLY A 37 -8.17 9.13 2.74
N LYS A 38 -7.02 9.78 2.98
CA LYS A 38 -6.67 11.08 2.42
C LYS A 38 -5.98 10.98 1.06
N TYR A 39 -5.47 9.80 0.73
CA TYR A 39 -4.68 9.55 -0.48
C TYR A 39 -5.31 8.42 -1.30
N ASN A 40 -5.40 8.63 -2.62
CA ASN A 40 -5.75 7.56 -3.55
C ASN A 40 -4.54 6.67 -3.88
N VAL A 41 -4.75 5.61 -4.67
CA VAL A 41 -3.70 4.64 -5.03
C VAL A 41 -2.54 5.31 -5.79
N ASN A 42 -2.83 6.27 -6.67
CA ASN A 42 -1.81 6.96 -7.47
C ASN A 42 -0.99 7.93 -6.61
N GLU A 43 -1.66 8.73 -5.78
CA GLU A 43 -1.01 9.65 -4.83
C GLU A 43 -0.17 8.90 -3.82
N THR A 44 -0.65 7.76 -3.32
CA THR A 44 0.12 6.92 -2.40
C THR A 44 1.37 6.37 -3.07
N ALA A 45 1.26 5.91 -4.33
CA ALA A 45 2.41 5.42 -5.07
C ALA A 45 3.47 6.52 -5.26
N GLN A 46 3.04 7.74 -5.60
CA GLN A 46 3.94 8.90 -5.71
C GLN A 46 4.57 9.26 -4.35
N ALA A 47 3.77 9.31 -3.28
CA ALA A 47 4.22 9.70 -1.94
C ALA A 47 5.29 8.75 -1.37
N ILE A 48 5.22 7.46 -1.69
CA ILE A 48 6.24 6.48 -1.25
C ILE A 48 7.40 6.34 -2.26
N GLY A 49 7.42 7.14 -3.35
CA GLY A 49 8.51 7.21 -4.31
C GLY A 49 8.44 6.21 -5.48
N TYR A 50 7.24 5.84 -5.95
CA TYR A 50 7.06 5.17 -7.24
C TYR A 50 6.66 6.19 -8.30
N HIS A 51 7.43 6.23 -9.39
CA HIS A 51 7.05 7.00 -10.57
C HIS A 51 5.91 6.33 -11.34
N ASN A 52 5.95 5.00 -11.47
CA ASN A 52 4.92 4.22 -12.15
C ASN A 52 4.06 3.45 -11.13
N THR A 53 2.76 3.74 -11.15
CA THR A 53 1.73 3.13 -10.30
C THR A 53 1.56 1.64 -10.56
N SER A 54 1.80 1.16 -11.78
CA SER A 54 1.77 -0.27 -12.11
C SER A 54 2.85 -1.06 -11.36
N ASN A 55 4.05 -0.50 -11.24
CA ASN A 55 5.14 -1.14 -10.47
C ASN A 55 4.82 -1.21 -8.98
N PHE A 56 4.15 -0.19 -8.45
CA PHE A 56 3.62 -0.20 -7.10
C PHE A 56 2.55 -1.29 -6.91
N ILE A 57 1.61 -1.42 -7.85
CA ILE A 57 0.55 -2.45 -7.79
C ILE A 57 1.14 -3.86 -7.83
N LEU A 58 2.11 -4.12 -8.71
CA LEU A 58 2.79 -5.42 -8.78
C LEU A 58 3.55 -5.74 -7.48
N THR A 59 4.27 -4.75 -6.94
CA THR A 59 5.04 -4.92 -5.71
C THR A 59 4.15 -5.13 -4.49
N SER A 60 3.07 -4.37 -4.36
CA SER A 60 2.11 -4.48 -3.26
C SER A 60 1.37 -5.81 -3.29
N LYS A 61 0.95 -6.30 -4.47
CA LYS A 61 0.41 -7.66 -4.64
C LYS A 61 1.40 -8.73 -4.19
N LYS A 62 2.67 -8.62 -4.56
CA LYS A 62 3.71 -9.59 -4.17
C LYS A 62 3.98 -9.62 -2.66
N LEU A 63 3.88 -8.47 -1.98
CA LEU A 63 4.19 -8.34 -0.56
C LEU A 63 3.00 -8.58 0.38
N PHE A 64 1.79 -8.19 -0.03
CA PHE A 64 0.58 -8.30 0.80
C PHE A 64 -0.39 -9.37 0.33
N ALA A 65 -0.14 -10.04 -0.80
CA ALA A 65 -1.06 -10.99 -1.46
C ALA A 65 -2.45 -10.41 -1.80
N ILE A 66 -2.64 -9.10 -1.62
CA ILE A 66 -3.89 -8.37 -1.74
C ILE A 66 -3.62 -7.14 -2.61
N SER A 67 -4.55 -6.79 -3.49
CA SER A 67 -4.37 -5.62 -4.36
C SER A 67 -4.50 -4.31 -3.56
N PRO A 68 -3.81 -3.21 -3.94
CA PRO A 68 -3.95 -1.93 -3.22
C PRO A 68 -5.37 -1.35 -3.26
N GLY A 69 -6.14 -1.67 -4.31
CA GLY A 69 -7.59 -1.38 -4.35
C GLY A 69 -8.37 -2.18 -3.31
N GLU A 70 -8.00 -3.43 -3.08
CA GLU A 70 -8.61 -4.29 -2.07
C GLU A 70 -8.15 -3.95 -0.63
N LEU A 71 -6.92 -3.44 -0.45
CA LEU A 71 -6.48 -2.81 0.81
C LEU A 71 -7.32 -1.56 1.12
N THR A 72 -7.69 -0.80 0.10
CA THR A 72 -8.61 0.34 0.25
C THR A 72 -10.03 -0.15 0.58
N ALA A 73 -10.45 -1.29 0.02
CA ALA A 73 -11.73 -1.93 0.32
C ALA A 73 -11.77 -2.63 1.71
N GLN A 74 -10.64 -3.08 2.25
CA GLN A 74 -10.55 -3.68 3.58
C GLN A 74 -10.92 -2.67 4.68
N ARG A 75 -10.70 -1.36 4.43
CA ARG A 75 -11.27 -0.25 5.22
C ARG A 75 -12.79 -0.31 5.28
N LEU A 76 -13.44 -0.67 4.17
CA LEU A 76 -14.90 -0.78 4.06
C LEU A 76 -15.47 -2.05 4.70
N LEU A 77 -14.65 -3.04 5.07
CA LEU A 77 -15.12 -4.26 5.74
C LEU A 77 -14.96 -4.18 7.27
N TYR A 78 -13.92 -3.52 7.79
CA TYR A 78 -13.71 -3.37 9.23
C TYR A 78 -14.23 -2.05 9.85
N GLY A 79 -14.48 -1.00 9.04
CA GLY A 79 -15.09 0.25 9.52
C GLY A 79 -16.63 0.29 9.40
N ARG A 80 -17.25 -0.74 8.81
CA ARG A 80 -18.68 -0.76 8.44
C ARG A 80 -19.63 -1.19 9.56
N ARG A 81 -19.27 -0.94 10.83
CA ARG A 81 -20.31 -0.83 11.87
C ARG A 81 -20.99 0.54 11.89
N LEU A 82 -20.55 1.51 11.08
CA LEU A 82 -21.21 2.80 10.97
C LEU A 82 -21.24 3.31 9.52
N ILE A 83 -22.46 3.36 8.97
CA ILE A 83 -22.90 4.28 7.90
C ILE A 83 -22.40 3.96 6.48
N THR A 84 -22.94 2.92 5.82
CA THR A 84 -22.99 2.89 4.34
C THR A 84 -24.39 2.92 3.75
N HIS A 85 -25.40 3.22 4.55
CA HIS A 85 -26.71 3.55 4.01
C HIS A 85 -26.83 4.95 3.41
N LEU A 86 -25.82 5.83 3.57
CA LEU A 86 -25.92 7.22 3.09
C LEU A 86 -25.17 7.53 1.78
N CYS A 87 -24.23 6.70 1.32
CA CYS A 87 -23.37 7.07 0.18
C CYS A 87 -23.61 6.26 -1.12
N ARG A 88 -24.73 5.54 -1.25
CA ARG A 88 -25.16 4.94 -2.53
C ARG A 88 -26.19 5.79 -3.28
N LYS A 89 -26.78 6.81 -2.63
CA LYS A 89 -27.85 7.65 -3.20
C LYS A 89 -27.37 8.87 -4.00
N GLN A 90 -26.08 9.21 -3.99
CA GLN A 90 -25.59 10.46 -4.62
C GLN A 90 -24.86 10.28 -5.97
N TYR A 91 -24.52 9.06 -6.39
CA TYR A 91 -23.76 8.89 -7.64
C TYR A 91 -24.63 8.87 -8.93
N HIS A 92 -25.96 8.87 -8.84
CA HIS A 92 -26.85 8.82 -10.02
C HIS A 92 -27.50 10.17 -10.42
N ARG A 93 -27.09 11.30 -9.84
CA ARG A 93 -27.77 12.60 -10.07
C ARG A 93 -26.91 13.69 -10.74
N LYS A 94 -25.97 13.31 -11.62
CA LYS A 94 -25.20 14.24 -12.47
C LYS A 94 -24.96 13.73 -13.91
N ARG A 95 -26.01 13.19 -14.52
CA ARG A 95 -26.14 13.09 -15.99
C ARG A 95 -27.60 13.40 -16.34
N LYS A 96 -27.94 14.68 -16.29
CA LYS A 96 -28.97 15.30 -17.11
C LYS A 96 -28.26 16.32 -17.98
#